data_AF-A0A968QQJ0-F1
#
_entry.id   AF-A0A968QQJ0-F1
#
_cell.length_a   1.000
_cell.length_b   1.000
_cell.length_c   1.000
_cell.angle_alpha   90.00
_cell.angle_beta   90.00
_cell.angle_gamma   90.00
#
_symmetry.space_group_name_H-M   'P 1'
#
loop_
_entity.id
_entity.type
_entity.pdbx_description
1 polymer ?
#
loop_
_entity_poly.entity_id
_entity_poly.type
_entity_poly.pdbx_seq_one_letter_code
_entity_poly.pdbx_strand_id
1 'polypeptide(L)'
;MWIYFLPMLMVLLCIGAYLIYESGNQYIRYRIIGAMFAAMTLLMAIPFLFIRNIVEPLEHVLMAVRKITEGNLDTTVPIRNSDEIGKIGEQINALSVNIQEILLHVWNHSRDAGVFLERIEHYVRSSEGSPSDTEQDIALIRNSMEEMQNMVKTFEYYDIRMDDDRLVGAIPSWLPDSPGEKEKIS
;
A
#
# COMPACT_ATOMS: atom_id res chain seq x y z
N MET A 1 -19.63 -5.08 -16.07
CA MET A 1 -19.34 -3.83 -16.81
C MET A 1 -19.67 -3.92 -18.29
N TRP A 2 -19.21 -4.93 -19.03
CA TRP A 2 -19.48 -5.12 -20.47
C TRP A 2 -20.96 -5.18 -20.87
N ILE A 3 -21.82 -5.68 -19.97
CA ILE A 3 -23.26 -5.81 -20.23
C ILE A 3 -23.96 -4.45 -20.42
N TYR A 4 -23.41 -3.36 -19.86
CA TYR A 4 -23.95 -2.01 -20.01
C TYR A 4 -23.53 -1.33 -21.32
N PHE A 5 -22.46 -1.80 -21.96
CA PHE A 5 -21.99 -1.25 -23.25
C PHE A 5 -22.77 -1.80 -24.45
N LEU A 6 -23.35 -2.99 -24.31
CA LEU A 6 -24.09 -3.69 -25.36
C LEU A 6 -25.34 -2.93 -25.88
N PRO A 7 -26.23 -2.39 -25.02
CA PRO A 7 -27.35 -1.58 -25.48
C PRO A 7 -26.91 -0.24 -26.09
N MET A 8 -25.89 0.41 -25.54
CA MET A 8 -25.36 1.68 -26.06
C MET A 8 -24.72 1.50 -27.45
N LEU A 9 -24.00 0.41 -27.65
CA LEU A 9 -23.46 -0.01 -28.93
C LEU A 9 -24.57 -0.22 -29.97
N MET A 10 -25.65 -0.91 -29.58
CA MET A 10 -26.79 -1.16 -30.46
C MET A 10 -27.45 0.16 -30.90
N VAL A 11 -27.67 1.10 -29.97
CA VAL A 11 -28.23 2.42 -30.29
C VAL A 11 -27.32 3.20 -31.24
N LEU A 12 -26.00 3.20 -31.00
CA LEU A 12 -25.02 3.88 -31.87
C LEU A 12 -25.05 3.32 -33.30
N LEU A 13 -25.10 1.99 -33.43
CA LEU A 13 -25.19 1.31 -34.73
C LEU A 13 -26.51 1.61 -35.44
N CYS A 14 -27.63 1.61 -34.72
CA CYS A 14 -28.95 1.95 -35.29
C CYS A 14 -29.02 3.39 -35.78
N ILE A 15 -28.55 4.36 -34.99
CA ILE A 15 -28.51 5.78 -35.38
C ILE A 15 -27.61 5.97 -36.60
N GLY A 16 -26.42 5.34 -36.59
CA GLY A 16 -25.49 5.39 -37.69
C GLY A 16 -26.06 4.83 -38.99
N ALA A 17 -26.71 3.66 -38.94
CA ALA A 17 -27.36 3.04 -40.09
C ALA A 17 -28.52 3.89 -40.64
N TYR A 18 -29.32 4.50 -39.75
CA TYR A 18 -30.41 5.39 -40.13
C TYR A 18 -29.89 6.63 -40.89
N LEU A 19 -28.86 7.30 -40.36
CA LEU A 19 -28.26 8.48 -41.00
C LEU A 19 -27.60 8.14 -42.34
N ILE A 20 -27.01 6.96 -42.46
CA ILE A 20 -26.44 6.47 -43.73
C ILE A 20 -27.56 6.24 -44.77
N TYR A 21 -28.68 5.65 -44.37
CA TYR A 21 -29.83 5.38 -45.24
C TYR A 21 -30.49 6.66 -45.76
N GLU A 22 -30.64 7.67 -44.89
CA GLU A 22 -31.21 8.97 -45.27
C GLU A 22 -30.24 9.81 -46.13
N SER A 23 -28.93 9.56 -46.04
CA SER A 23 -27.92 10.32 -46.78
C SER A 23 -27.90 9.98 -48.29
N GLY A 24 -28.49 10.85 -49.11
CA GLY A 24 -28.42 10.74 -50.59
C GLY A 24 -27.06 11.16 -51.18
N ASN A 25 -26.19 11.80 -50.40
CA ASN A 25 -24.89 12.31 -50.84
C ASN A 25 -23.74 11.40 -50.39
N GLN A 26 -22.95 10.89 -51.35
CA GLN A 26 -21.83 9.99 -51.08
C GLN A 26 -20.77 10.61 -50.16
N TYR A 27 -20.55 11.92 -50.25
CA TYR A 27 -19.58 12.62 -49.42
C TYR A 27 -19.99 12.65 -47.93
N ILE A 28 -21.28 12.82 -47.65
CA ILE A 28 -21.84 12.82 -46.29
C ILE A 28 -21.74 11.42 -45.68
N ARG A 29 -22.01 10.38 -46.48
CA ARG A 29 -21.94 8.99 -46.03
C ARG A 29 -20.56 8.60 -45.49
N TYR A 30 -19.47 8.94 -46.19
CA TYR A 30 -18.12 8.65 -45.71
C TYR A 30 -17.77 9.39 -44.42
N ARG A 31 -18.24 10.64 -44.23
CA ARG A 31 -18.05 11.38 -42.98
C ARG A 31 -18.78 10.72 -41.81
N ILE A 32 -20.00 10.22 -42.02
CA ILE A 32 -20.76 9.51 -41.00
C ILE A 32 -20.04 8.22 -40.59
N ILE A 33 -19.56 7.44 -41.56
CA ILE A 33 -18.80 6.20 -41.28
C ILE A 33 -17.53 6.50 -40.47
N GLY A 34 -16.78 7.53 -40.86
CA GLY A 34 -15.59 7.96 -40.10
C GLY A 34 -15.93 8.38 -38.67
N ALA A 35 -17.01 9.15 -38.48
CA ALA A 35 -17.47 9.56 -37.16
C ALA A 35 -17.92 8.38 -36.29
N MET A 36 -18.63 7.40 -36.87
CA MET A 36 -19.02 6.17 -36.15
C MET A 36 -17.81 5.35 -35.72
N PHE A 37 -16.81 5.22 -36.60
CA PHE A 37 -15.58 4.48 -36.28
C PHE A 37 -14.81 5.15 -35.13
N ALA A 38 -14.69 6.48 -35.16
CA ALA A 38 -14.08 7.24 -34.07
C ALA A 38 -14.87 7.08 -32.75
N ALA A 39 -16.20 7.17 -32.81
CA ALA A 39 -17.06 7.00 -31.64
C ALA A 39 -16.93 5.59 -31.03
N MET A 40 -16.88 4.55 -31.87
CA MET A 40 -16.66 3.16 -31.45
C MET A 40 -15.31 3.00 -30.75
N THR A 41 -14.27 3.60 -31.32
CA THR A 41 -12.91 3.53 -30.77
C THR A 41 -12.86 4.19 -29.39
N LEU A 42 -13.46 5.36 -29.23
CA LEU A 42 -13.54 6.06 -27.94
C LEU A 42 -14.36 5.29 -26.91
N LEU A 43 -15.47 4.67 -27.33
CA LEU A 43 -16.33 3.87 -26.46
C LEU A 43 -15.57 2.70 -25.82
N MET A 44 -14.62 2.09 -26.53
CA MET A 44 -13.75 1.04 -25.99
C MET A 44 -12.51 1.58 -25.28
N ALA A 45 -11.88 2.61 -25.83
CA ALA A 45 -10.61 3.14 -25.31
C ALA A 45 -10.76 3.79 -23.93
N ILE A 46 -11.82 4.58 -23.70
CA ILE A 46 -12.01 5.31 -22.44
C ILE A 46 -12.12 4.33 -21.25
N PRO A 47 -13.06 3.36 -21.23
CA PRO A 47 -13.16 2.42 -20.10
C PRO A 47 -11.88 1.62 -19.88
N PHE A 48 -11.20 1.24 -20.96
CA PHE A 48 -9.94 0.51 -20.88
C PHE A 48 -8.85 1.34 -20.17
N LEU A 49 -8.72 2.62 -20.52
CA LEU A 49 -7.79 3.53 -19.85
C LEU A 49 -8.18 3.77 -18.38
N PHE A 50 -9.47 3.92 -18.09
CA PHE A 50 -9.96 4.08 -16.71
C PHE A 50 -9.64 2.86 -15.84
N ILE A 51 -9.84 1.65 -16.35
CA ILE A 51 -9.54 0.42 -15.61
C ILE A 51 -8.04 0.35 -15.30
N ARG A 52 -7.21 0.53 -16.33
CA ARG A 52 -5.75 0.40 -16.20
C ARG A 52 -5.09 1.50 -15.37
N ASN A 53 -5.60 2.73 -15.44
CA ASN A 53 -4.96 3.87 -14.80
C ASN A 53 -5.58 4.26 -13.45
N ILE A 54 -6.80 3.80 -13.14
CA ILE A 54 -7.49 4.18 -11.91
C ILE A 54 -7.91 2.94 -11.11
N VAL A 55 -8.68 2.03 -11.71
CA VAL A 55 -9.27 0.89 -10.98
C VAL A 55 -8.20 -0.08 -10.49
N GLU A 56 -7.32 -0.53 -11.39
CA GLU A 56 -6.25 -1.49 -11.06
C GLU A 56 -5.26 -0.91 -10.03
N PRO A 57 -4.74 0.33 -10.17
CA PRO A 57 -3.92 0.94 -9.12
C PRO A 57 -4.64 1.06 -7.76
N LEU A 58 -5.93 1.42 -7.74
CA LEU A 58 -6.69 1.50 -6.49
C LEU A 58 -6.87 0.14 -5.81
N GLU A 59 -7.08 -0.93 -6.58
CA GLU A 59 -7.14 -2.29 -6.03
C GLU A 59 -5.81 -2.68 -5.39
N HIS A 60 -4.67 -2.35 -6.02
CA HIS A 60 -3.35 -2.59 -5.44
C HIS A 60 -3.13 -1.82 -4.12
N VAL A 61 -3.51 -0.54 -4.08
CA VAL A 61 -3.47 0.27 -2.85
C VAL A 61 -4.33 -0.38 -1.76
N LEU A 62 -5.57 -0.75 -2.08
CA LEU A 62 -6.49 -1.36 -1.12
C LEU A 62 -5.95 -2.69 -0.57
N MET A 63 -5.36 -3.52 -1.44
CA MET A 63 -4.73 -4.78 -1.02
C MET A 63 -3.56 -4.55 -0.07
N ALA A 64 -2.71 -3.57 -0.35
CA ALA A 64 -1.58 -3.24 0.52
C ALA A 64 -2.05 -2.70 1.88
N VAL A 65 -3.05 -1.81 1.88
CA VAL A 65 -3.64 -1.28 3.14
C VAL A 65 -4.23 -2.40 3.98
N ARG A 66 -4.93 -3.38 3.38
CA ARG A 66 -5.46 -4.53 4.11
C ARG A 66 -4.37 -5.31 4.83
N LYS A 67 -3.25 -5.59 4.15
CA LYS A 67 -2.10 -6.27 4.76
C LYS A 67 -1.50 -5.46 5.92
N ILE A 68 -1.35 -4.14 5.75
CA ILE A 68 -0.87 -3.24 6.80
C ILE A 68 -1.80 -3.30 8.02
N THR A 69 -3.12 -3.26 7.81
CA THR A 69 -4.10 -3.36 8.92
C THR A 69 -4.14 -4.73 9.60
N GLU A 70 -3.65 -5.78 8.92
CA GLU A 70 -3.49 -7.13 9.48
C GLU A 70 -2.16 -7.29 10.24
N GLY A 71 -1.31 -6.25 10.28
CA GLY A 71 -0.02 -6.27 10.98
C GLY A 71 1.17 -6.62 10.09
N ASN A 72 0.97 -6.80 8.78
CA ASN A 72 2.04 -6.97 7.80
C ASN A 72 2.52 -5.59 7.33
N LEU A 73 3.55 -5.07 7.99
CA LEU A 73 4.16 -3.77 7.70
C LEU A 73 5.32 -3.89 6.68
N ASP A 74 5.68 -5.09 6.24
CA ASP A 74 6.62 -5.37 5.13
C ASP A 74 6.01 -5.10 3.74
N THR A 75 4.69 -4.85 3.66
CA THR A 75 4.04 -4.56 2.38
C THR A 75 4.16 -3.08 2.00
N THR A 76 4.61 -2.81 0.77
CA THR A 76 4.56 -1.47 0.14
C THR A 76 3.46 -1.34 -0.89
N VAL A 77 2.86 -0.15 -0.96
CA VAL A 77 2.05 0.29 -2.08
C VAL A 77 2.96 0.63 -3.27
N PRO A 78 2.77 0.01 -4.45
CA PRO A 78 3.56 0.31 -5.64
C PRO A 78 3.22 1.69 -6.21
N ILE A 79 4.23 2.56 -6.31
CA ILE A 79 4.08 3.92 -6.85
C ILE A 79 4.35 3.87 -8.36
N ARG A 80 3.31 3.62 -9.16
CA ARG A 80 3.42 3.51 -10.63
C ARG A 80 3.08 4.81 -11.36
N ASN A 81 2.25 5.65 -10.75
CA ASN A 81 1.77 6.90 -11.33
C ASN A 81 2.26 8.09 -10.49
N SER A 82 2.52 9.22 -11.14
CA SER A 82 2.85 10.49 -10.46
C SER A 82 1.60 11.32 -10.12
N ASP A 83 0.43 10.68 -10.11
CA ASP A 83 -0.88 11.29 -9.88
C ASP A 83 -1.26 11.26 -8.37
N GLU A 84 -2.51 11.63 -8.07
CA GLU A 84 -3.05 11.60 -6.72
C GLU A 84 -3.06 10.18 -6.12
N ILE A 85 -3.22 9.13 -6.93
CA ILE A 85 -3.21 7.75 -6.46
C ILE A 85 -1.79 7.36 -6.02
N GLY A 86 -0.77 7.75 -6.80
CA GLY A 86 0.63 7.60 -6.42
C GLY A 86 0.96 8.29 -5.10
N LYS A 87 0.53 9.53 -4.93
CA LYS A 87 0.72 10.29 -3.68
C LYS A 87 0.04 9.62 -2.48
N ILE A 88 -1.15 9.06 -2.65
CA ILE A 88 -1.81 8.28 -1.58
C ILE A 88 -0.95 7.06 -1.21
N GLY A 89 -0.38 6.37 -2.19
CA GLY A 89 0.54 5.25 -1.96
C GLY A 89 1.78 5.66 -1.18
N GLU A 90 2.39 6.80 -1.52
CA GLU A 90 3.52 7.37 -0.77
C GLU A 90 3.17 7.64 0.69
N GLN A 91 2.01 8.25 0.95
CA GLN A 91 1.56 8.54 2.33
C GLN A 91 1.29 7.28 3.14
N ILE A 92 0.75 6.22 2.51
CA ILE A 92 0.53 4.92 3.16
C ILE A 92 1.87 4.26 3.49
N ASN A 93 2.85 4.30 2.58
CA ASN A 93 4.18 3.76 2.84
C ASN A 93 4.86 4.50 4.00
N ALA A 94 4.76 5.84 4.03
CA ALA A 94 5.27 6.66 5.14
C ALA A 94 4.57 6.32 6.46
N LEU A 95 3.26 6.06 6.43
CA LEU A 95 2.52 5.61 7.60
C LEU A 95 3.04 4.27 8.13
N SER A 96 3.28 3.28 7.25
CA SER A 96 3.85 1.99 7.66
C SER A 96 5.22 2.14 8.33
N VAL A 97 6.09 3.00 7.79
CA VAL A 97 7.40 3.31 8.39
C VAL A 97 7.24 3.93 9.78
N ASN A 98 6.35 4.91 9.94
CA ASN A 98 6.10 5.55 11.23
C ASN A 98 5.57 4.56 12.27
N ILE A 99 4.71 3.61 11.88
CA ILE A 99 4.22 2.57 12.78
C ILE A 99 5.39 1.67 13.23
N GLN A 100 6.26 1.26 12.32
CA GLN A 100 7.43 0.45 12.67
C GLN A 100 8.39 1.18 13.63
N GLU A 101 8.61 2.49 13.42
CA GLU A 101 9.42 3.31 14.31
C GLU A 101 8.83 3.38 15.73
N ILE A 102 7.51 3.58 15.83
CA ILE A 102 6.80 3.56 17.11
C ILE A 102 6.96 2.19 17.80
N LEU A 103 6.79 1.09 17.06
CA LEU A 103 6.96 -0.26 17.60
C LEU A 103 8.39 -0.52 18.09
N LEU A 104 9.39 -0.03 17.36
CA LEU A 104 10.80 -0.10 17.79
C LEU A 104 11.06 0.72 19.06
N HIS A 105 10.44 1.89 19.18
CA HIS A 105 10.53 2.70 20.39
C HIS A 105 9.91 1.97 21.59
N VAL A 106 8.74 1.36 21.42
CA VAL A 106 8.09 0.54 22.46
C VAL A 106 9.00 -0.62 22.87
N TRP A 107 9.58 -1.35 21.90
CA TRP A 107 10.52 -2.43 22.16
C TRP A 107 11.70 -2.01 23.03
N ASN A 108 12.37 -0.91 22.63
CA ASN A 108 13.53 -0.39 23.34
C ASN A 108 13.15 0.05 24.76
N HIS A 109 12.02 0.75 24.93
CA HIS A 109 11.57 1.19 26.25
C HIS A 109 11.17 0.01 27.16
N SER A 110 10.50 -1.01 26.64
CA SER A 110 10.17 -2.22 27.41
C SER A 110 11.43 -2.99 27.82
N ARG A 111 12.44 -3.04 26.94
CA ARG A 111 13.74 -3.64 27.25
C ARG A 111 14.47 -2.87 28.35
N ASP A 112 14.55 -1.55 28.25
CA ASP A 112 15.23 -0.71 29.24
C ASP A 112 14.54 -0.80 30.60
N ALA A 113 13.20 -0.77 30.61
CA ALA A 113 12.40 -0.99 31.83
C ALA A 113 12.71 -2.33 32.50
N GLY A 114 12.89 -3.41 31.72
CA GLY A 114 13.32 -4.71 32.24
C GLY A 114 14.69 -4.66 32.94
N VAL A 115 15.67 -3.96 32.36
CA VAL A 115 17.00 -3.77 32.96
C VAL A 115 16.92 -2.93 34.24
N PHE A 116 16.05 -1.92 34.29
CA PHE A 116 15.81 -1.14 35.52
C PHE A 116 15.15 -1.99 36.60
N LEU A 117 14.17 -2.83 36.24
CA LEU A 117 13.51 -3.74 37.18
C LEU A 117 14.46 -4.75 37.80
N GLU A 118 15.40 -5.33 37.02
CA GLU A 118 16.42 -6.24 37.56
C GLU A 118 17.26 -5.59 38.67
N ARG A 119 17.53 -4.29 38.52
CA ARG A 119 18.27 -3.52 39.53
C ARG A 119 17.45 -3.25 40.78
N ILE A 120 16.16 -2.95 40.62
CA ILE A 120 15.22 -2.76 41.74
C ILE A 120 15.04 -4.08 42.48
N GLU A 121 14.84 -5.17 41.76
CA GLU A 121 14.69 -6.51 42.31
C GLU A 121 15.91 -6.92 43.13
N HIS A 122 17.12 -6.65 42.62
CA HIS A 122 18.35 -6.89 43.38
C HIS A 122 18.39 -6.06 44.69
N TYR A 123 18.01 -4.79 44.64
CA TYR A 123 17.97 -3.93 45.83
C TYR A 123 16.96 -4.43 46.87
N VAL A 124 15.74 -4.77 46.44
CA VAL A 124 14.66 -5.27 47.30
C VAL A 124 15.07 -6.58 47.99
N ARG A 125 15.64 -7.53 47.23
CA ARG A 125 16.12 -8.81 47.79
C ARG A 125 17.28 -8.65 48.78
N SER A 126 18.09 -7.59 48.62
CA SER A 126 19.20 -7.28 49.54
C SER A 126 18.77 -6.49 50.78
N SER A 127 17.53 -5.99 50.83
CA SER A 127 17.00 -5.24 51.96
C SER A 127 16.40 -6.19 53.00
N GLU A 128 16.82 -6.07 54.26
CA GLU A 128 16.15 -6.79 55.36
C GLU A 128 14.74 -6.20 55.55
N GLY A 129 13.70 -7.03 55.34
CA GLY A 129 12.30 -6.62 55.45
C GLY A 129 11.57 -6.37 54.13
N SER A 130 11.96 -7.06 53.04
CA SER A 130 11.25 -7.03 51.75
C SER A 130 9.73 -7.19 51.93
N PRO A 131 8.92 -6.16 51.63
CA PRO A 131 7.47 -6.28 51.65
C PRO A 131 7.04 -7.24 50.53
N SER A 132 6.25 -8.26 50.85
CA SER A 132 5.70 -9.22 49.86
C SER A 132 5.07 -8.54 48.65
N ASP A 133 4.45 -7.38 48.88
CA ASP A 133 3.71 -6.63 47.87
C ASP A 133 4.65 -6.01 46.82
N THR A 134 5.88 -5.61 47.21
CA THR A 134 6.86 -5.04 46.27
C THR A 134 7.43 -6.10 45.33
N GLU A 135 7.64 -7.32 45.81
CA GLU A 135 8.04 -8.44 44.95
C GLU A 135 6.94 -8.80 43.95
N GLN A 136 5.67 -8.75 44.39
CA GLN A 136 4.52 -8.95 43.52
C GLN A 136 4.39 -7.84 42.45
N ASP A 137 4.56 -6.57 42.83
CA ASP A 137 4.53 -5.45 41.90
C ASP A 137 5.62 -5.55 40.83
N ILE A 138 6.85 -5.96 41.21
CA ILE A 138 7.95 -6.17 40.27
C ILE A 138 7.61 -7.29 39.27
N ALA A 139 7.02 -8.40 39.74
CA ALA A 139 6.60 -9.49 38.87
C ALA A 139 5.51 -9.04 37.87
N LEU A 140 4.55 -8.22 38.31
CA LEU A 140 3.51 -7.67 37.44
C LEU A 140 4.09 -6.76 36.35
N ILE A 141 5.00 -5.85 36.71
CA ILE A 141 5.62 -4.95 35.72
C ILE A 141 6.48 -5.76 34.73
N ARG A 142 7.23 -6.76 35.20
CA ARG A 142 8.02 -7.66 34.33
C ARG A 142 7.12 -8.37 33.31
N ASN A 143 6.01 -8.95 33.75
CA ASN A 143 5.04 -9.59 32.85
C ASN A 143 4.49 -8.60 31.81
N SER A 144 4.15 -7.38 32.22
CA SER A 144 3.69 -6.34 31.28
C SER A 144 4.75 -5.94 30.25
N MET A 145 6.03 -5.88 30.63
CA MET A 145 7.11 -5.63 29.68
C MET A 145 7.28 -6.76 28.68
N GLU A 146 7.18 -8.01 29.13
CA GLU A 146 7.23 -9.19 28.25
C GLU A 146 6.04 -9.23 27.28
N GLU A 147 4.84 -8.88 27.75
CA GLU A 147 3.64 -8.76 26.92
C GLU A 147 3.82 -7.69 25.83
N MET A 148 4.33 -6.50 26.17
CA MET A 148 4.61 -5.45 25.18
C MET A 148 5.66 -5.90 24.15
N GLN A 149 6.72 -6.56 24.59
CA GLN A 149 7.72 -7.12 23.67
C GLN A 149 7.11 -8.18 22.74
N ASN A 150 6.25 -9.06 23.27
CA ASN A 150 5.58 -10.06 22.46
C ASN A 150 4.58 -9.45 21.48
N MET A 151 3.85 -8.40 21.88
CA MET A 151 2.98 -7.63 20.99
C MET A 151 3.79 -7.01 19.83
N VAL A 152 4.95 -6.43 20.10
CA VAL A 152 5.82 -5.88 19.04
C VAL A 152 6.25 -6.99 18.07
N LYS A 153 6.55 -8.20 18.55
CA LYS A 153 6.97 -9.34 17.70
C LYS A 153 5.85 -9.89 16.81
N THR A 154 4.57 -9.59 17.06
CA THR A 154 3.49 -10.09 16.20
C THR A 154 3.38 -9.36 14.86
N PHE A 155 4.05 -8.21 14.71
CA PHE A 155 4.07 -7.45 13.47
C PHE A 155 5.19 -7.95 12.55
N GLU A 156 4.92 -8.02 11.24
CA GLU A 156 5.92 -8.35 10.22
C GLU A 156 6.56 -7.04 9.70
N TYR A 157 7.87 -6.89 9.85
CA TYR A 157 8.61 -5.65 9.56
C TYR A 157 9.25 -5.66 8.17
N TYR A 158 9.48 -4.46 7.63
CA TYR A 158 10.21 -4.27 6.37
C TYR A 158 11.69 -4.63 6.53
N ASP A 159 12.32 -5.20 5.50
CA ASP A 159 13.78 -5.31 5.43
C ASP A 159 14.36 -3.93 5.07
N ILE A 160 14.79 -3.16 6.07
CA ILE A 160 15.25 -1.78 5.86
C ILE A 160 16.70 -1.80 5.37
N ARG A 161 16.97 -1.23 4.18
CA ARG A 161 18.33 -0.93 3.72
C ARG A 161 18.58 0.58 3.78
N MET A 162 19.76 0.95 4.26
CA MET A 162 20.25 2.34 4.25
C MET A 162 20.80 2.63 2.84
N ASP A 163 20.21 3.60 2.16
CA ASP A 163 20.72 4.19 0.92
C ASP A 163 20.83 5.71 1.11
N ASP A 164 22.03 6.27 0.95
CA ASP A 164 22.33 7.71 1.11
C ASP A 164 21.65 8.40 2.32
N ASP A 165 21.87 7.88 3.53
CA ASP A 165 21.34 8.40 4.81
C ASP A 165 19.79 8.47 4.91
N ARG A 166 19.07 7.75 4.03
CA ARG A 166 17.61 7.62 4.09
C ARG A 166 17.23 6.15 4.26
N LEU A 167 16.26 5.90 5.14
CA LEU A 167 15.62 4.59 5.27
C LEU A 167 14.73 4.40 4.04
N VAL A 168 15.14 3.55 3.12
CA VAL A 168 14.35 3.20 1.94
C VAL A 168 13.87 1.76 2.11
N GLY A 169 12.61 1.49 1.77
CA GLY A 169 12.13 0.12 1.73
C GLY A 169 12.94 -0.67 0.71
N ALA A 170 13.60 -1.75 1.13
CA ALA A 170 14.23 -2.69 0.21
C ALA A 170 13.25 -3.17 -0.87
N ILE A 171 13.66 -3.00 -2.14
CA ILE A 171 12.96 -3.61 -3.26
C ILE A 171 12.86 -5.13 -3.01
N PRO A 172 11.66 -5.72 -3.06
CA PRO A 172 11.51 -7.14 -2.80
C PRO A 172 12.33 -7.98 -3.78
N SER A 173 12.95 -9.06 -3.32
CA SER A 173 13.89 -9.89 -4.11
C SER A 173 13.29 -10.54 -5.36
N TRP A 174 11.97 -10.44 -5.56
CA TRP A 174 11.24 -10.94 -6.72
C TRP A 174 10.86 -9.85 -7.74
N LEU A 175 11.17 -8.57 -7.47
CA LEU A 175 10.95 -7.48 -8.43
C LEU A 175 12.13 -7.47 -9.42
N PRO A 176 11.90 -7.65 -10.74
CA PRO A 176 12.98 -7.62 -11.72
C PRO A 176 13.61 -6.22 -11.78
N ASP A 177 14.94 -6.18 -11.87
CA ASP A 177 15.71 -4.94 -11.99
C ASP A 177 15.13 -4.04 -13.09
N SER A 178 14.85 -2.79 -12.73
CA SER A 178 14.40 -1.80 -13.70
C SER A 178 15.51 -1.57 -14.75
N PRO A 179 15.20 -1.52 -16.06
CA PRO A 179 16.21 -1.52 -17.13
C PRO A 179 17.08 -0.26 -17.23
N GLY A 180 17.06 0.64 -16.24
CA GLY A 180 17.82 1.90 -16.23
C GLY A 180 19.05 1.95 -15.32
N GLU A 181 19.30 0.93 -14.48
CA GLU A 181 20.28 1.06 -13.39
C GLU A 181 21.70 0.58 -13.76
N LYS A 182 21.86 -0.14 -14.87
CA LYS A 182 23.18 -0.65 -15.32
C LYS A 182 24.04 0.35 -16.09
N GLU A 183 23.56 1.56 -16.36
CA GLU A 183 24.27 2.53 -17.22
C GLU A 183 25.00 3.65 -16.45
N LYS A 184 24.96 3.65 -15.10
CA LYS A 184 25.64 4.67 -14.27
C LYS A 184 26.97 4.23 -13.64
N ILE A 185 27.44 3.02 -13.92
CA ILE A 185 28.73 2.53 -13.43
C ILE A 185 29.58 2.09 -14.62
N SER A 186 30.10 3.07 -15.38
CA SER A 186 31.29 2.93 -16.21
C SER A 186 32.13 4.19 -16.12
#